data_AF-A0A917Z9L1-F1
#
_entry.id   AF-A0A917Z9L1-F1
#
_cell.length_a   1.000
_cell.length_b   1.000
_cell.length_c   1.000
_cell.angle_alpha   90.00
_cell.angle_beta   90.00
_cell.angle_gamma   90.00
#
_symmetry.space_group_name_H-M   'P 1'
#
loop_
_entity.id
_entity.type
_entity.pdbx_description
1 polymer ?
#
loop_
_entity_poly.entity_id
_entity_poly.type
_entity_poly.pdbx_seq_one_letter_code
_entity_poly.pdbx_strand_id
1 'polypeptide(L)'
;MRLLSTAQADDIRKALLVAERRSGLRFGLFVGPPEGPRRHFAERLHAVFGDEADDAVVILVDVAGRGVEIVTGAGTRRRLTDASCRLTAMSMATAFSVGDLVGGLLYGIGALGEQATARR
;
A
#
# COMPACT_ATOMS: atom_id res chain seq x y z
N MET A 1 -13.77 16.40 -7.81
CA MET A 1 -12.61 16.13 -8.69
C MET A 1 -12.27 14.66 -8.59
N ARG A 2 -12.13 13.93 -9.70
CA ARG A 2 -11.68 12.54 -9.69
C ARG A 2 -10.16 12.55 -9.49
N LEU A 3 -9.68 11.98 -8.39
CA LEU A 3 -8.25 11.93 -8.06
C LEU A 3 -7.44 11.12 -9.09
N LEU A 4 -8.07 10.15 -9.75
CA LEU A 4 -7.48 9.26 -10.73
C LEU A 4 -8.36 9.22 -11.99
N SER A 5 -7.71 9.21 -13.15
CA SER A 5 -8.36 8.83 -14.41
C SER A 5 -8.67 7.33 -14.43
N THR A 6 -9.56 6.89 -15.32
CA THR A 6 -9.87 5.47 -15.48
C THR A 6 -8.63 4.65 -15.82
N ALA A 7 -7.79 5.14 -16.75
CA ALA A 7 -6.56 4.46 -17.13
C ALA A 7 -5.58 4.33 -15.96
N GLN A 8 -5.42 5.40 -15.17
CA GLN A 8 -4.55 5.37 -13.97
C GLN A 8 -5.09 4.38 -12.93
N ALA A 9 -6.40 4.34 -12.71
CA ALA A 9 -7.00 3.37 -11.81
C ALA A 9 -6.80 1.93 -12.29
N ASP A 10 -6.90 1.68 -13.60
CA ASP A 10 -6.65 0.36 -14.18
C ASP A 10 -5.19 -0.07 -14.06
N ASP A 11 -4.24 0.84 -14.25
CA ASP A 11 -2.82 0.54 -14.09
C ASP A 11 -2.47 0.24 -12.64
N ILE A 12 -3.07 0.96 -11.69
CA ILE A 12 -2.94 0.66 -10.25
C ILE A 12 -3.53 -0.72 -9.92
N ARG A 13 -4.72 -1.06 -10.44
CA ARG A 13 -5.31 -2.40 -10.25
C ARG A 13 -4.41 -3.50 -10.80
N LYS A 14 -3.84 -3.31 -11.99
CA LYS A 14 -2.87 -4.26 -12.58
C LYS A 14 -1.64 -4.41 -11.68
N ALA A 15 -1.11 -3.32 -11.14
CA ALA A 15 0.04 -3.36 -10.24
C ALA A 15 -0.26 -4.16 -8.97
N LEU A 16 -1.43 -3.96 -8.36
CA LEU A 16 -1.88 -4.75 -7.20
C LEU A 16 -1.91 -6.24 -7.54
N LEU A 17 -2.59 -6.61 -8.63
CA LEU A 17 -2.69 -8.01 -9.07
C LEU A 17 -1.31 -8.63 -9.38
N VAL A 18 -0.37 -7.86 -9.93
CA VAL A 18 1.01 -8.32 -10.16
C VAL A 18 1.72 -8.55 -8.83
N ALA A 19 1.61 -7.62 -7.86
CA ALA A 19 2.21 -7.75 -6.55
C ALA A 19 1.65 -8.97 -5.80
N GLU A 20 0.33 -9.19 -5.84
CA GLU A 20 -0.32 -10.37 -5.24
C GLU A 20 0.19 -11.66 -5.86
N ARG A 21 0.19 -11.77 -7.20
CA ARG A 21 0.66 -13.00 -7.88
C ARG A 21 2.12 -13.33 -7.60
N ARG A 22 3.00 -12.33 -7.56
CA ARG A 22 4.43 -12.54 -7.30
C ARG A 22 4.70 -12.90 -5.84
N SER A 23 4.10 -12.15 -4.94
CA SER A 23 4.37 -12.28 -3.50
C SER A 23 3.55 -13.40 -2.85
N GLY A 24 2.42 -13.81 -3.41
CA GLY A 24 1.43 -14.66 -2.73
C GLY A 24 0.78 -14.01 -1.51
N LEU A 25 0.90 -12.68 -1.35
CA LEU A 25 0.21 -11.89 -0.32
C LEU A 25 -1.01 -11.23 -0.92
N ARG A 26 -1.96 -10.82 -0.08
CA ARG A 26 -3.12 -10.00 -0.48
C ARG A 26 -2.76 -8.52 -0.40
N PHE A 27 -3.23 -7.72 -1.35
CA PHE A 27 -2.94 -6.29 -1.40
C PHE A 27 -4.21 -5.45 -1.42
N GLY A 28 -4.30 -4.50 -0.48
CA GLY A 28 -5.34 -3.48 -0.44
C GLY A 28 -4.75 -2.08 -0.63
N LEU A 29 -5.47 -1.23 -1.36
CA LEU A 29 -5.15 0.19 -1.50
C LEU A 29 -6.39 1.03 -1.18
N PHE A 30 -6.21 1.99 -0.28
CA PHE A 30 -7.19 3.04 0.00
C PHE A 30 -6.57 4.42 -0.28
N VAL A 31 -7.25 5.22 -1.10
CA VAL A 31 -6.85 6.60 -1.41
C VAL A 31 -7.99 7.53 -1.01
N GLY A 32 -7.80 8.29 0.06
CA GLY A 32 -8.83 9.16 0.61
C GLY A 32 -8.53 9.61 2.04
N PRO A 33 -9.37 10.50 2.59
CA PRO A 33 -9.23 10.93 3.98
C PRO A 33 -9.57 9.77 4.93
N PRO A 34 -8.81 9.58 6.02
CA PRO A 34 -9.12 8.56 7.02
C PRO A 34 -10.32 8.97 7.89
N GLU A 35 -11.11 7.98 8.31
CA GLU A 35 -12.12 8.18 9.34
C GLU A 35 -11.49 8.11 10.74
N GLY A 36 -11.12 9.28 11.27
CA GLY A 36 -10.45 9.43 12.57
C GLY A 36 -8.93 9.29 12.46
N PRO A 37 -8.24 8.83 13.53
CA PRO A 37 -6.79 8.66 13.50
C PRO A 37 -6.36 7.72 12.38
N ARG A 38 -5.44 8.21 11.53
CA ARG A 38 -4.99 7.53 10.30
C ARG A 38 -4.55 6.08 10.53
N ARG A 39 -3.75 5.86 11.57
CA ARG A 39 -3.27 4.52 11.94
C ARG A 39 -4.42 3.58 12.28
N HIS A 40 -5.33 3.98 13.15
CA HIS A 40 -6.48 3.15 13.52
C HIS A 40 -7.37 2.86 12.30
N PHE A 41 -7.53 3.80 11.37
CA PHE A 41 -8.31 3.56 10.17
C PHE A 41 -7.61 2.58 9.21
N ALA A 42 -6.30 2.70 9.02
CA ALA A 42 -5.53 1.75 8.24
C ALA A 42 -5.56 0.33 8.84
N GLU A 43 -5.51 0.22 10.17
CA GLU A 43 -5.69 -1.05 10.90
C GLU A 43 -7.10 -1.63 10.69
N ARG A 44 -8.17 -0.80 10.69
CA ARG A 44 -9.53 -1.26 10.34
C ARG A 44 -9.63 -1.77 8.91
N LEU A 45 -9.02 -1.05 7.95
CA LEU A 45 -8.98 -1.47 6.55
C LEU A 45 -8.26 -2.82 6.37
N HIS A 46 -7.18 -3.05 7.14
CA HIS A 46 -6.48 -4.33 7.15
C HIS A 46 -7.33 -5.46 7.75
N ALA A 47 -8.08 -5.18 8.81
CA ALA A 47 -8.97 -6.17 9.42
C ALA A 47 -10.08 -6.69 8.48
N VAL A 48 -10.43 -5.96 7.41
CA VAL A 48 -11.43 -6.39 6.41
C VAL A 48 -11.01 -7.68 5.69
N PHE A 49 -9.71 -8.00 5.63
CA PHE A 49 -9.20 -9.23 5.02
C PHE A 49 -9.54 -10.50 5.81
N GLY A 50 -10.05 -10.40 7.05
CA GLY A 50 -10.52 -11.54 7.82
C GLY A 50 -9.44 -12.62 8.00
N ASP A 51 -9.76 -13.86 7.62
CA ASP A 51 -8.85 -15.01 7.72
C ASP A 51 -7.58 -14.85 6.86
N GLU A 52 -7.61 -13.99 5.84
CA GLU A 52 -6.45 -13.70 4.98
C GLU A 52 -5.56 -12.58 5.55
N ALA A 53 -5.94 -11.95 6.67
CA ALA A 53 -5.27 -10.76 7.20
C ALA A 53 -3.81 -11.00 7.57
N ASP A 54 -3.44 -12.20 8.01
CA ASP A 54 -2.06 -12.56 8.36
C ASP A 54 -1.10 -12.45 7.17
N ASP A 55 -1.61 -12.63 5.95
CA ASP A 55 -0.88 -12.57 4.68
C ASP A 55 -1.32 -11.36 3.83
N ALA A 56 -1.92 -10.33 4.44
CA ALA A 56 -2.38 -9.12 3.77
C ALA A 56 -1.48 -7.91 4.03
N VAL A 57 -1.43 -7.02 3.04
CA VAL A 57 -0.78 -5.71 3.07
C VAL A 57 -1.80 -4.65 2.67
N VAL A 58 -1.99 -3.63 3.51
CA VAL A 58 -2.84 -2.47 3.21
C VAL A 58 -2.00 -1.21 3.11
N ILE A 59 -2.21 -0.47 2.02
CA ILE A 59 -1.64 0.84 1.78
C ILE A 59 -2.77 1.86 1.91
N LEU A 60 -2.66 2.78 2.84
CA LEU A 60 -3.55 3.93 2.95
C LEU A 60 -2.78 5.20 2.54
N VAL A 61 -3.39 5.99 1.65
CA VAL A 61 -2.87 7.29 1.22
C VAL A 61 -3.92 8.36 1.47
N ASP A 62 -3.59 9.27 2.39
CA ASP A 62 -4.31 10.51 2.65
C ASP A 62 -3.64 11.65 1.88
N VAL A 63 -4.16 11.95 0.68
CA VAL A 63 -3.56 12.96 -0.20
C VAL A 63 -3.68 14.36 0.39
N ALA A 64 -4.82 14.67 1.04
CA ALA A 64 -5.05 15.98 1.63
C ALA A 64 -4.23 16.18 2.91
N GLY A 65 -4.24 15.18 3.80
CA GLY A 65 -3.46 15.19 5.04
C GLY A 65 -2.01 14.74 4.89
N ARG A 66 -1.52 14.56 3.65
CA ARG A 66 -0.15 14.18 3.27
C ARG A 66 0.38 13.00 4.09
N GLY A 67 -0.43 11.94 4.14
CA GLY A 67 -0.19 10.78 4.97
C GLY A 67 -0.10 9.49 4.19
N VAL A 68 0.84 8.63 4.56
CA VAL A 68 0.94 7.25 4.05
C VAL A 68 1.04 6.32 5.24
N GLU A 69 0.19 5.29 5.28
CA GLU A 69 0.29 4.17 6.21
C GLU A 69 0.44 2.88 5.41
N ILE A 70 1.33 2.01 5.87
CA ILE A 70 1.46 0.64 5.36
C ILE A 70 1.24 -0.28 6.55
N VAL A 71 0.18 -1.07 6.49
CA VAL A 71 -0.18 -2.05 7.52
C VAL A 71 0.04 -3.44 6.95
N THR A 72 0.73 -4.29 7.70
CA THR A 72 1.13 -5.63 7.28
C THR A 72 0.67 -6.68 8.28
N GLY A 73 0.20 -7.82 7.76
CA GLY A 73 -0.19 -8.98 8.56
C GLY A 73 0.99 -9.62 9.30
N ALA A 74 0.71 -10.35 10.38
CA ALA A 74 1.76 -10.94 11.22
C ALA A 74 2.63 -11.95 10.44
N GLY A 75 2.04 -12.73 9.54
CA GLY A 75 2.74 -13.69 8.66
C GLY A 75 3.70 -13.02 7.67
N THR A 76 3.43 -11.76 7.31
CA THR A 76 4.26 -11.03 6.33
C THR A 76 5.54 -10.43 6.93
N ARG A 77 5.65 -10.24 8.25
CA ARG A 77 6.72 -9.47 8.91
C ARG A 77 8.15 -9.96 8.64
N ARG A 78 8.32 -11.27 8.38
CA ARG A 78 9.62 -11.85 8.03
C ARG A 78 10.13 -11.35 6.67
N ARG A 79 9.18 -11.08 5.76
CA ARG A 79 9.41 -10.70 4.36
C ARG A 79 9.34 -9.18 4.20
N LEU A 80 8.38 -8.54 4.86
CA LEU A 80 8.15 -7.11 4.90
C LEU A 80 8.38 -6.58 6.32
N THR A 81 9.63 -6.18 6.59
CA THR A 81 9.99 -5.60 7.88
C THR A 81 9.47 -4.17 8.02
N ASP A 82 9.23 -3.72 9.24
CA ASP A 82 8.80 -2.33 9.45
C ASP A 82 9.78 -1.30 8.87
N ALA A 83 11.08 -1.62 8.86
CA ALA A 83 12.11 -0.76 8.28
C ALA A 83 11.96 -0.65 6.74
N SER A 84 11.72 -1.77 6.05
CA SER A 84 11.51 -1.75 4.59
C SER A 84 10.20 -1.07 4.22
N CYS A 85 9.13 -1.30 4.99
CA CYS A 85 7.86 -0.60 4.79
C CYS A 85 8.00 0.91 5.03
N ARG A 86 8.70 1.34 6.09
CA ARG A 86 8.99 2.77 6.34
C ARG A 86 9.75 3.40 5.19
N LEU A 87 10.78 2.73 4.66
CA LEU A 87 11.55 3.25 3.54
C LEU A 87 10.67 3.42 2.30
N THR A 88 9.84 2.42 1.97
CA THR A 88 8.88 2.52 0.87
C THR A 88 7.91 3.66 1.07
N ALA A 89 7.33 3.82 2.27
CA ALA A 89 6.42 4.92 2.58
C ALA A 89 7.08 6.30 2.42
N MET A 90 8.36 6.45 2.81
CA MET A 90 9.11 7.69 2.61
C MET A 90 9.32 8.00 1.13
N SER A 91 9.68 7.00 0.32
CA SER A 91 9.83 7.16 -1.13
C SER A 91 8.50 7.53 -1.82
N MET A 92 7.38 6.93 -1.39
CA MET A 92 6.05 7.31 -1.85
C MET A 92 5.72 8.76 -1.47
N ALA A 93 5.96 9.15 -0.21
CA ALA A 93 5.73 10.51 0.26
C ALA A 93 6.55 11.55 -0.52
N THR A 94 7.79 11.21 -0.89
CA THR A 94 8.63 12.06 -1.75
C THR A 94 7.99 12.24 -3.13
N ALA A 95 7.54 11.17 -3.79
CA ALA A 95 6.84 11.28 -5.08
C ALA A 95 5.57 12.13 -4.96
N PHE A 96 4.81 11.96 -3.88
CA PHE A 96 3.60 12.74 -3.63
C PHE A 96 3.89 14.23 -3.41
N SER A 97 5.02 14.55 -2.77
CA SER A 97 5.42 15.94 -2.50
C SER A 97 5.68 16.76 -3.77
N VAL A 98 6.05 16.09 -4.87
CA VAL A 98 6.28 16.72 -6.19
C VAL A 98 5.08 16.58 -7.14
N GLY A 99 3.93 16.13 -6.63
CA GLY A 99 2.69 16.00 -7.39
C GLY A 99 2.51 14.69 -8.16
N ASP A 100 3.42 13.71 -7.98
CA ASP A 100 3.35 12.42 -8.65
C ASP A 100 2.65 11.36 -7.79
N LEU A 101 1.32 11.49 -7.68
CA LEU A 101 0.50 10.53 -6.95
C LEU A 101 0.52 9.14 -7.60
N VAL A 102 0.40 9.07 -8.93
CA VAL A 102 0.27 7.78 -9.62
C VAL A 102 1.59 7.04 -9.65
N GLY A 103 2.70 7.72 -9.96
CA GLY A 103 4.03 7.12 -9.93
C GLY A 103 4.41 6.67 -8.52
N GLY A 104 4.10 7.47 -7.49
CA GLY A 104 4.31 7.06 -6.10
C GLY A 104 3.51 5.81 -5.69
N LEU A 105 2.24 5.70 -6.12
CA LEU A 105 1.43 4.51 -5.87
C LEU A 105 1.97 3.26 -6.59
N LEU A 106 2.28 3.38 -7.88
CA LEU A 106 2.83 2.28 -8.68
C LEU A 106 4.19 1.81 -8.13
N TYR A 107 5.06 2.75 -7.76
CA TYR A 107 6.33 2.46 -7.11
C TYR A 107 6.11 1.69 -5.80
N GLY A 108 5.25 2.20 -4.91
CA GLY A 108 5.02 1.60 -3.59
C GLY A 108 4.52 0.15 -3.68
N ILE A 109 3.51 -0.09 -4.53
CA ILE A 109 2.94 -1.42 -4.76
C ILE A 109 4.01 -2.38 -5.31
N GLY A 110 4.76 -1.93 -6.32
CA GLY A 110 5.82 -2.74 -6.93
C GLY A 110 6.94 -3.07 -5.95
N ALA A 111 7.41 -2.08 -5.20
CA ALA A 111 8.49 -2.24 -4.21
C ALA A 111 8.09 -3.22 -3.10
N LEU A 112 6.87 -3.12 -2.56
CA LEU A 112 6.38 -4.05 -1.53
C LEU A 112 6.23 -5.47 -2.09
N GLY A 113 5.69 -5.63 -3.30
CA GLY A 113 5.57 -6.94 -3.94
C GLY A 113 6.93 -7.62 -4.20
N GLU A 114 7.92 -6.84 -4.63
CA GLU A 114 9.29 -7.32 -4.86
C GLU A 114 9.98 -7.69 -3.54
N GLN A 115 9.95 -6.81 -2.54
CA GLN A 115 10.51 -7.05 -1.21
C GLN A 115 9.93 -8.30 -0.56
N ALA A 116 8.62 -8.51 -0.71
CA ALA A 116 7.97 -9.70 -0.20
C ALA A 116 8.54 -10.97 -0.86
N THR A 117 8.96 -10.94 -2.12
CA THR A 117 9.46 -12.11 -2.84
C THR A 117 10.92 -12.42 -2.52
N ALA A 118 11.74 -11.40 -2.23
CA ALA A 118 13.18 -11.51 -2.03
C ALA A 118 13.64 -12.35 -0.81
N ARG A 119 12.72 -12.78 0.07
CA ARG A 119 13.00 -13.51 1.31
C ARG A 119 12.22 -14.84 1.43
N ARG A 120 11.84 -15.44 0.30
CA ARG A 120 11.20 -16.77 0.28
C ARG A 120 12.19 -17.90 0.51
#